data_AF-A0A518K7C3-F1
#
_entry.id   AF-A0A518K7C3-F1
#
_cell.length_a   1.000
_cell.length_b   1.000
_cell.length_c   1.000
_cell.angle_alpha   90.00
_cell.angle_beta   90.00
_cell.angle_gamma   90.00
#
_symmetry.space_group_name_H-M   'P 1'
#
loop_
_entity.id
_entity.type
_entity.pdbx_description
1 polymer ?
#
loop_
_entity_poly.entity_id
_entity_poly.type
_entity_poly.pdbx_seq_one_letter_code
_entity_poly.pdbx_strand_id
1 'polypeptide(L)'
;MGMDVHGKKPADERGVCFRASVWEWHPLNEAIKHCCSDLLDRETLVGMSSNWGAGIDDQPTCNEIARRLEKLLETDDWCFMVDSALQVDAWGFYLTDGEVQTLPPDQVRSPFRARTELVREFCDFLRHCGGFEVW
;
A
#
# COMPACT_ATOMS: atom_id res chain seq x y z
N MET A 1 -10.79 -4.41 9.35
CA MET A 1 -9.52 -5.17 9.36
C MET A 1 -8.45 -4.29 8.73
N GLY A 2 -7.27 -4.22 9.34
CA GLY A 2 -6.16 -3.37 8.92
C GLY A 2 -4.87 -4.17 8.88
N MET A 3 -3.80 -3.51 8.47
CA MET A 3 -2.46 -4.05 8.43
C MET A 3 -1.60 -3.19 9.36
N ASP A 4 -1.07 -3.82 10.39
CA ASP A 4 -0.12 -3.25 11.32
C ASP A 4 1.29 -3.60 10.84
N VAL A 5 2.05 -2.60 10.38
CA VAL A 5 3.41 -2.80 9.89
C VAL A 5 4.39 -2.35 10.97
N HIS A 6 5.21 -3.27 11.47
CA HIS A 6 6.11 -3.05 12.58
C HIS A 6 7.56 -3.00 12.12
N GLY A 7 8.31 -1.97 12.53
CA GLY A 7 9.74 -1.92 12.27
C GLY A 7 10.52 -2.92 13.12
N LYS A 8 11.51 -3.60 12.52
CA LYS A 8 12.34 -4.59 13.22
C LYS A 8 13.41 -3.94 14.09
N LYS A 9 14.01 -2.85 13.62
CA LYS A 9 15.11 -2.13 14.28
C LYS A 9 14.96 -0.62 14.05
N PRO A 10 13.87 -0.02 14.56
CA PRO A 10 13.58 1.38 14.29
C PRO A 10 14.68 2.30 14.82
N ALA A 11 15.11 3.25 13.99
CA ALA A 11 16.08 4.28 14.38
C ALA A 11 15.45 5.34 15.28
N ASP A 12 14.16 5.62 15.10
CA ASP A 12 13.35 6.54 15.89
C ASP A 12 11.85 6.20 15.77
N GLU A 13 10.99 7.03 16.39
CA GLU A 13 9.54 6.83 16.47
C GLU A 13 8.86 6.64 15.11
N ARG A 14 9.38 7.25 14.03
CA ARG A 14 8.80 7.14 12.68
C ARG A 14 8.92 5.74 12.11
N GLY A 15 9.95 5.00 12.50
CA GLY A 15 10.18 3.63 12.06
C GLY A 15 9.45 2.57 12.88
N VAL A 16 8.77 2.94 13.98
CA VAL A 16 8.24 1.97 14.95
C VAL A 16 7.02 1.23 14.39
N CYS A 17 6.06 1.98 13.84
CA CYS A 17 4.81 1.41 13.37
C CYS A 17 4.20 2.26 12.26
N PHE A 18 3.70 1.59 11.23
CA PHE A 18 2.84 2.15 10.20
C PHE A 18 1.53 1.37 10.16
N ARG A 19 0.42 2.07 9.92
CA ARG A 19 -0.92 1.46 9.87
C ARG A 19 -1.64 1.84 8.61
N ALA A 20 -2.24 0.84 7.97
CA ALA A 20 -3.16 1.04 6.86
C ALA A 20 -4.41 0.18 7.07
N SER A 21 -5.56 0.62 6.57
CA SER A 21 -6.68 -0.32 6.41
C SER A 21 -6.33 -1.41 5.39
N VAL A 22 -7.03 -2.55 5.40
CA VAL A 22 -6.80 -3.60 4.39
C VAL A 22 -7.05 -3.09 2.96
N TRP A 23 -7.98 -2.13 2.82
CA TRP A 23 -8.33 -1.51 1.54
C TRP A 23 -7.25 -0.56 1.01
N GLU A 24 -6.51 0.08 1.92
CA GLU A 24 -5.37 0.94 1.60
C GLU A 24 -4.08 0.14 1.41
N TRP A 25 -3.89 -0.94 2.17
CA TRP A 25 -2.69 -1.76 2.07
C TRP A 25 -2.60 -2.50 0.75
N HIS A 26 -3.71 -3.05 0.26
CA HIS A 26 -3.70 -3.82 -0.98
C HIS A 26 -3.12 -3.03 -2.19
N PRO A 27 -3.61 -1.82 -2.53
CA PRO A 27 -3.01 -1.03 -3.61
C PRO A 27 -1.58 -0.59 -3.31
N LEU A 28 -1.23 -0.31 -2.04
CA LEU A 28 0.15 -0.04 -1.66
C LEU A 28 1.08 -1.24 -1.93
N ASN A 29 0.65 -2.45 -1.56
CA ASN A 29 1.40 -3.67 -1.80
C ASN A 29 1.49 -4.02 -3.30
N GLU A 30 0.46 -3.75 -4.08
CA GLU A 30 0.54 -3.86 -5.55
C GLU A 30 1.53 -2.85 -6.15
N ALA A 31 1.57 -1.61 -5.63
CA ALA A 31 2.58 -0.65 -6.04
C ALA A 31 4.01 -1.15 -5.73
N ILE A 32 4.22 -1.77 -4.56
CA ILE A 32 5.50 -2.40 -4.19
C ILE A 32 5.82 -3.53 -5.17
N LYS A 33 4.89 -4.44 -5.48
CA LYS A 33 5.10 -5.52 -6.47
C LYS A 33 5.47 -4.97 -7.83
N HIS A 34 4.78 -3.93 -8.27
CA HIS A 34 5.01 -3.31 -9.57
C HIS A 34 6.43 -2.73 -9.67
N CYS A 35 6.86 -1.97 -8.66
CA CYS A 35 8.14 -1.28 -8.71
C CYS A 35 9.33 -2.09 -8.18
N CYS A 36 9.11 -3.19 -7.44
CA CYS A 36 10.16 -3.94 -6.74
C CYS A 36 10.24 -5.43 -7.11
N SER A 37 9.60 -5.89 -8.19
CA SER A 37 9.65 -7.31 -8.61
C SER A 37 11.04 -7.83 -8.99
N ASP A 38 11.97 -6.95 -9.32
CA ASP A 38 13.41 -7.24 -9.54
C ASP A 38 14.25 -7.14 -8.25
N LEU A 39 13.70 -6.54 -7.19
CA LEU A 39 14.37 -6.36 -5.90
C LEU A 39 13.98 -7.43 -4.88
N LEU A 40 12.71 -7.82 -4.87
CA LEU A 40 12.11 -8.73 -3.90
C LEU A 40 11.69 -10.03 -4.58
N ASP A 41 11.95 -11.15 -3.92
CA ASP A 41 11.49 -12.43 -4.41
C ASP A 41 9.95 -12.54 -4.32
N ARG A 42 9.41 -13.49 -5.08
CA ARG A 42 7.96 -13.70 -5.17
C ARG A 42 7.33 -14.11 -3.85
N GLU A 43 8.03 -14.89 -3.02
CA GLU A 43 7.50 -15.36 -1.74
C GLU A 43 7.31 -14.19 -0.79
N THR A 44 8.31 -13.30 -0.69
CA THR A 44 8.22 -12.06 0.09
C THR A 44 7.05 -11.17 -0.38
N LEU A 45 6.94 -10.94 -1.69
CA LEU A 45 5.86 -10.12 -2.28
C LEU A 45 4.45 -10.68 -2.03
N VAL A 46 4.31 -12.01 -2.06
CA VAL A 46 3.03 -12.68 -1.77
C VAL A 46 2.77 -12.67 -0.27
N GLY A 47 3.76 -12.96 0.56
CA GLY A 47 3.65 -12.94 2.02
C GLY A 47 3.16 -11.58 2.52
N MET A 48 3.72 -10.49 2.01
CA MET A 48 3.34 -9.12 2.37
C MET A 48 1.91 -8.73 1.97
N SER A 49 1.23 -9.48 1.09
CA SER A 49 -0.21 -9.26 0.84
C SER A 49 -1.11 -9.73 1.97
N SER A 50 -0.54 -10.35 3.00
CA SER A 50 -1.22 -10.92 4.15
C SER A 50 -0.58 -10.46 5.45
N ASN A 51 -1.28 -10.65 6.56
CA ASN A 51 -0.93 -10.09 7.86
C ASN A 51 -0.32 -11.16 8.78
N TRP A 52 0.56 -12.00 8.20
CA TRP A 52 1.14 -13.20 8.82
C TRP A 52 2.63 -13.07 9.14
N GLY A 53 3.15 -11.84 9.24
CA GLY A 53 4.53 -11.55 9.68
C GLY A 53 5.57 -11.51 8.56
N ALA A 54 5.16 -11.46 7.28
CA ALA A 54 6.09 -11.27 6.18
C ALA A 54 6.62 -9.83 6.11
N GLY A 55 7.82 -9.63 5.57
CA GLY A 55 8.37 -8.30 5.38
C GLY A 55 9.85 -8.31 5.01
N ILE A 56 10.57 -7.24 5.36
CA ILE A 56 11.94 -6.97 4.93
C ILE A 56 12.88 -6.98 6.13
N ASP A 57 14.06 -7.59 5.99
CA ASP A 57 14.99 -7.79 7.10
C ASP A 57 16.02 -6.68 7.29
N ASP A 58 16.19 -5.80 6.28
CA ASP A 58 17.28 -4.82 6.27
C ASP A 58 16.87 -3.42 5.78
N GLN A 59 17.55 -2.42 6.34
CA GLN A 59 17.33 -1.01 6.05
C GLN A 59 17.67 -0.61 4.59
N PRO A 60 18.78 -1.09 3.98
CA PRO A 60 19.05 -0.82 2.56
C PRO A 60 17.92 -1.19 1.61
N THR A 61 17.33 -2.39 1.78
CA THR A 61 16.19 -2.83 0.97
C THR A 61 14.97 -1.93 1.20
N CYS A 62 14.66 -1.59 2.46
CA CYS A 62 13.56 -0.65 2.78
C CYS A 62 13.77 0.72 2.11
N ASN A 63 15.01 1.22 2.11
CA ASN A 63 15.37 2.47 1.46
C ASN A 63 15.17 2.44 -0.05
N GLU A 64 15.49 1.31 -0.69
CA GLU A 64 15.31 1.16 -2.12
C GLU A 64 13.82 1.06 -2.49
N ILE A 65 13.00 0.37 -1.69
CA ILE A 65 11.54 0.36 -1.85
C ILE A 65 10.99 1.79 -1.76
N ALA A 66 11.35 2.54 -0.72
CA ALA A 66 10.90 3.92 -0.54
C ALA A 66 11.27 4.80 -1.74
N ARG A 67 12.51 4.69 -2.24
CA ARG A 67 12.99 5.45 -3.40
C ARG A 67 12.16 5.16 -4.66
N ARG A 68 11.80 3.89 -4.87
CA ARG A 68 11.02 3.45 -6.04
C ARG A 68 9.56 3.88 -5.94
N LEU A 69 8.97 3.84 -4.75
CA LEU A 69 7.64 4.37 -4.49
C LEU A 69 7.58 5.89 -4.66
N GLU A 70 8.57 6.62 -4.15
CA GLU A 70 8.67 8.08 -4.36
C GLU A 70 8.72 8.42 -5.85
N LYS A 71 9.55 7.72 -6.63
CA LYS A 71 9.61 7.89 -8.09
C LYS A 71 8.27 7.59 -8.78
N LEU A 72 7.53 6.61 -8.29
CA LEU A 72 6.20 6.26 -8.80
C LEU A 72 5.16 7.34 -8.49
N LEU A 73 5.30 8.07 -7.39
CA LEU A 73 4.44 9.22 -7.07
C LEU A 73 4.70 10.43 -7.99
N GLU A 74 5.88 10.52 -8.63
CA GLU A 74 6.20 11.60 -9.58
C GLU A 74 5.49 11.42 -10.93
N THR A 75 5.06 10.21 -11.27
CA THR A 75 4.55 9.92 -12.61
C THR A 75 3.07 10.27 -12.82
N ASP A 76 2.35 10.78 -11.81
CA ASP A 76 0.88 11.02 -11.77
C ASP A 76 -0.02 9.80 -12.11
N ASP A 77 0.56 8.72 -12.66
CA ASP A 77 -0.07 7.47 -13.08
C ASP A 77 -0.19 6.45 -11.93
N TRP A 78 -0.07 6.92 -10.68
CA TRP A 78 0.00 6.07 -9.49
C TRP A 78 -1.35 5.44 -9.13
N CYS A 79 -2.42 5.70 -9.90
CA CYS A 79 -3.72 5.07 -9.73
C CYS A 79 -3.65 3.57 -10.08
N PHE A 80 -3.05 2.77 -9.20
CA PHE A 80 -3.27 1.33 -9.14
C PHE A 80 -4.71 1.13 -8.68
N MET A 81 -5.64 1.29 -9.61
CA MET A 81 -6.93 0.67 -9.50
C MET A 81 -6.64 -0.82 -9.53
N VAL A 82 -6.59 -1.43 -8.36
CA VAL A 82 -6.79 -2.87 -8.26
C VAL A 82 -8.15 -3.09 -8.89
N ASP A 83 -8.16 -3.69 -10.07
CA ASP A 83 -9.39 -3.92 -10.82
C ASP A 83 -10.29 -4.78 -9.92
N SER A 84 -11.34 -4.15 -9.41
CA SER A 84 -12.24 -4.75 -8.46
C SER A 84 -13.65 -4.51 -8.95
N ALA A 85 -14.41 -5.60 -9.02
CA ALA A 85 -15.85 -5.54 -9.23
C ALA A 85 -16.55 -4.74 -8.11
N LEU A 86 -15.90 -4.52 -6.97
CA LEU A 86 -16.45 -3.70 -5.89
C LEU A 86 -16.26 -2.22 -6.20
N GLN A 87 -17.37 -1.48 -6.16
CA GLN A 87 -17.39 -0.02 -6.29
C GLN A 87 -18.06 0.59 -5.07
N VAL A 88 -17.62 1.78 -4.69
CA VAL A 88 -18.19 2.55 -3.59
C VAL A 88 -18.49 3.98 -4.02
N ASP A 89 -19.41 4.62 -3.32
CA ASP A 89 -19.71 6.04 -3.50
C ASP A 89 -18.67 6.96 -2.84
N ALA A 90 -18.91 8.28 -2.92
CA ALA A 90 -18.08 9.31 -2.28
C ALA A 90 -17.97 9.18 -0.75
N TRP A 91 -18.89 8.47 -0.11
CA TRP A 91 -18.94 8.21 1.33
C TRP A 91 -18.37 6.84 1.71
N GLY A 92 -18.09 5.98 0.74
CA GLY A 92 -17.57 4.63 0.95
C GLY A 92 -18.64 3.54 1.09
N PHE A 93 -19.90 3.82 0.76
CA PHE A 93 -20.96 2.81 0.69
C PHE A 93 -20.84 1.99 -0.59
N TYR A 94 -21.00 0.66 -0.47
CA TYR A 94 -21.00 -0.23 -1.61
C TYR A 94 -22.15 0.09 -2.57
N LEU A 95 -21.81 0.13 -3.85
CA LEU A 95 -22.73 0.33 -4.94
C LEU A 95 -23.07 -1.00 -5.60
N THR A 96 -24.33 -1.18 -5.96
CA THR A 96 -24.77 -2.27 -6.84
C THR A 96 -24.41 -1.98 -8.29
N ASP A 97 -24.36 -3.02 -9.13
CA ASP A 97 -24.10 -2.86 -10.59
C ASP A 97 -25.08 -1.88 -11.25
N GLY A 98 -26.33 -1.85 -10.80
CA GLY A 98 -27.33 -0.91 -11.28
C GLY A 98 -27.02 0.54 -10.88
N GLU A 99 -26.59 0.78 -9.65
CA GLU A 99 -26.21 2.11 -9.18
C GLU A 99 -24.94 2.61 -9.88
N VAL A 100 -23.93 1.74 -10.05
CA VAL A 100 -22.68 2.04 -10.79
C VAL A 100 -22.97 2.54 -12.21
N GLN A 101 -23.96 1.95 -12.89
CA GLN A 101 -24.33 2.36 -14.26
C GLN A 101 -25.10 3.69 -14.32
N THR A 102 -25.69 4.13 -13.20
CA THR A 102 -26.54 5.33 -13.15
C THR A 102 -25.83 6.54 -12.56
N LEU A 103 -24.84 6.33 -11.69
CA LEU A 103 -24.11 7.40 -11.04
C LEU A 103 -23.05 8.01 -11.99
N PRO A 104 -22.78 9.32 -11.87
CA PRO A 104 -21.67 9.94 -12.57
C PRO A 104 -20.32 9.25 -12.25
N PRO A 105 -19.41 9.06 -13.22
CA PRO A 105 -18.15 8.35 -12.99
C PRO A 105 -17.26 8.96 -11.89
N ASP A 106 -17.38 10.26 -11.62
CA ASP A 106 -16.66 10.95 -10.54
C ASP A 106 -17.22 10.65 -9.14
N GLN A 107 -18.41 10.02 -9.06
CA GLN A 107 -19.05 9.59 -7.81
C GLN A 107 -18.87 8.10 -7.54
N VAL A 108 -18.29 7.35 -8.48
CA VAL A 108 -18.02 5.93 -8.36
C VAL A 108 -16.51 5.74 -8.24
N ARG A 109 -16.07 4.98 -7.24
CA ARG A 109 -14.64 4.69 -7.05
C ARG A 109 -14.41 3.28 -6.54
N SER A 110 -13.24 2.72 -6.87
CA SER A 110 -12.77 1.49 -6.24
C SER A 110 -12.52 1.72 -4.73
N PRO A 111 -12.92 0.79 -3.86
CA PRO A 111 -12.56 0.83 -2.45
C PRO A 111 -11.05 0.59 -2.24
N PHE A 112 -10.37 -0.04 -3.20
CA PHE A 112 -8.94 -0.33 -3.14
C PHE A 112 -8.13 0.88 -3.60
N ARG A 113 -8.05 1.89 -2.75
CA ARG A 113 -7.31 3.12 -3.02
C ARG A 113 -6.44 3.50 -1.82
N ALA A 114 -5.14 3.58 -2.03
CA ALA A 114 -4.27 4.30 -1.11
C ALA A 114 -4.43 5.81 -1.36
N ARG A 115 -3.97 6.65 -0.43
CA ARG A 115 -3.84 8.08 -0.68
C ARG A 115 -2.37 8.40 -0.87
N THR A 116 -2.05 9.41 -1.67
CA THR A 116 -0.66 9.85 -1.88
C THR A 116 0.03 10.14 -0.55
N GLU A 117 -0.70 10.73 0.41
CA GLU A 117 -0.22 10.98 1.76
C GLU A 117 0.15 9.70 2.50
N LEU A 118 -0.67 8.66 2.40
CA LEU A 118 -0.39 7.35 3.02
C LEU A 118 0.88 6.71 2.44
N VAL A 119 1.07 6.78 1.12
CA VAL A 119 2.29 6.26 0.48
C VAL A 119 3.52 7.05 0.97
N ARG A 120 3.41 8.38 1.12
CA ARG A 120 4.48 9.20 1.69
C ARG A 120 4.78 8.87 3.14
N GLU A 121 3.76 8.64 3.96
CA GLU A 121 3.91 8.17 5.35
C GLU A 121 4.62 6.81 5.40
N PHE A 122 4.26 5.90 4.50
CA PHE A 122 4.94 4.61 4.40
C PHE A 122 6.40 4.75 3.96
N CYS A 123 6.70 5.64 3.01
CA CYS A 123 8.09 5.94 2.63
C CYS A 123 8.89 6.50 3.81
N ASP A 124 8.32 7.41 4.62
CA ASP A 124 8.99 7.92 5.82
C ASP A 124 9.24 6.82 6.86
N PHE A 125 8.26 5.94 7.07
CA PHE A 125 8.43 4.73 7.90
C PHE A 125 9.60 3.86 7.40
N LEU A 126 9.62 3.54 6.10
CA LEU A 126 10.65 2.70 5.48
C LEU A 126 12.05 3.26 5.65
N ARG A 127 12.21 4.59 5.70
CA ARG A 127 13.51 5.25 5.90
C ARG A 127 14.09 5.06 7.31
N HIS A 128 13.28 4.61 8.26
CA HIS A 128 13.64 4.56 9.68
C HIS A 128 13.40 3.20 10.35
N CYS A 129 12.80 2.21 9.68
CA CYS A 129 12.30 0.98 10.32
C CYS A 129 13.34 -0.10 10.63
N GLY A 130 14.50 -0.07 9.96
CA GLY A 130 15.56 -1.07 10.13
C GLY A 130 15.22 -2.45 9.56
N GLY A 131 14.21 -2.55 8.69
CA GLY A 131 13.46 -3.76 8.35
C GLY A 131 12.02 -3.67 8.90
N PHE A 132 11.08 -4.46 8.38
CA PHE A 132 9.70 -4.47 8.88
C PHE A 132 9.01 -5.83 8.74
N GLU A 133 7.86 -6.00 9.41
CA GLU A 133 6.92 -7.13 9.26
C GLU A 133 5.48 -6.63 9.23
N VAL A 134 4.62 -7.34 8.50
CA VAL A 134 3.20 -7.01 8.31
C VAL A 134 2.31 -7.97 9.12
N TRP A 135 1.49 -7.42 10.03
CA TRP A 135 0.64 -8.12 11.00
C TRP A 135 -0.82 -7.64 10.97
#